data_AF-A0A1M5J7V4-F1
#
_entry.id   AF-A0A1M5J7V4-F1
#
_cell.length_a   1.000
_cell.length_b   1.000
_cell.length_c   1.000
_cell.angle_alpha   90.00
_cell.angle_beta   90.00
_cell.angle_gamma   90.00
#
_symmetry.space_group_name_H-M   'P 1'
#
loop_
_entity.id
_entity.type
_entity.pdbx_description
1 polymer ?
#
loop_
_entity_poly.entity_id
_entity_poly.type
_entity_poly.pdbx_seq_one_letter_code
_entity_poly.pdbx_strand_id
1 'polypeptide(L)' 'MKNILLNIVILIVTITIHSGITALYDFDYNLFRDGFDLIMLLKDLGLFLVIFVPIYIITRKLFLKK' A
#
# COMPACT_ATOMS: atom_id res chain seq x y z
N MET A 1 14.87 14.20 -9.38
CA MET A 1 13.99 14.78 -8.32
C MET A 1 12.51 14.51 -8.56
N LYS A 2 11.93 14.84 -9.73
CA LYS A 2 10.50 14.60 -10.04
C LYS A 2 10.03 13.16 -9.80
N ASN A 3 10.81 12.14 -10.20
CA ASN A 3 10.45 10.73 -9.99
C ASN A 3 10.45 10.32 -8.50
N ILE A 4 11.37 10.89 -7.71
CA ILE A 4 11.44 10.63 -6.27
C ILE A 4 10.19 11.20 -5.60
N LEU A 5 9.85 12.45 -5.94
CA LEU A 5 8.67 13.13 -5.40
C LEU A 5 7.39 12.39 -5.77
N LEU A 6 7.30 11.87 -7.00
CA LEU A 6 6.19 11.05 -7.46
C LEU A 6 6.05 9.75 -6.65
N ASN A 7 7.15 9.05 -6.42
CA ASN A 7 7.14 7.81 -5.64
C ASN A 7 6.74 8.06 -4.18
N ILE A 8 7.16 9.18 -3.59
CA ILE A 8 6.73 9.58 -2.25
C ILE A 8 5.22 9.83 -2.22
N VAL A 9 4.66 10.53 -3.22
CA VAL A 9 3.21 10.76 -3.31
C VAL A 9 2.46 9.44 -3.44
N ILE A 10 2.90 8.54 -4.32
CA ILE A 10 2.30 7.21 -4.49
C ILE A 10 2.32 6.45 -3.15
N LEU A 11 3.45 6.48 -2.44
CA LEU A 11 3.62 5.81 -1.17
C LEU A 11 2.65 6.36 -0.11
N ILE A 12 2.57 7.70 0.02
CA ILE A 12 1.66 8.34 0.98
C ILE A 12 0.21 7.97 0.68
N VAL A 13 -0.22 8.08 -0.57
CA VAL A 13 -1.60 7.74 -0.98
C VAL A 13 -1.90 6.26 -0.71
N THR A 14 -0.95 5.37 -1.00
CA THR A 14 -1.08 3.93 -0.75
C THR A 14 -1.24 3.67 0.74
N ILE A 15 -0.39 4.26 1.59
CA ILE A 15 -0.45 4.09 3.05
C ILE A 15 -1.78 4.61 3.59
N THR A 16 -2.24 5.79 3.17
CA THR A 16 -3.52 6.34 3.63
C THR A 16 -4.70 5.44 3.29
N ILE A 17 -4.76 4.92 2.06
CA ILE A 17 -5.83 4.01 1.64
C ILE A 17 -5.71 2.68 2.37
N HIS A 18 -4.50 2.14 2.49
CA HIS A 18 -4.23 0.89 3.22
C HIS A 18 -4.70 0.98 4.66
N SER A 19 -4.26 2.00 5.41
CA SER A 19 -4.68 2.22 6.79
C SER A 19 -6.19 2.42 6.94
N GLY A 20 -6.83 3.07 5.97
CA GLY A 20 -8.29 3.20 5.96
C GLY A 20 -8.99 1.85 5.79
N ILE A 21 -8.49 0.99 4.91
CA ILE A 21 -9.08 -0.33 4.65
C ILE A 21 -8.80 -1.29 5.82
N THR A 22 -7.57 -1.35 6.32
CA THR A 22 -7.23 -2.20 7.47
C THR A 22 -8.07 -1.84 8.71
N ALA A 23 -8.28 -0.55 8.96
CA ALA A 23 -9.17 -0.09 10.03
C ALA A 23 -10.65 -0.48 9.82
N LEU A 24 -11.14 -0.49 8.58
CA LEU A 24 -12.52 -0.88 8.26
C LEU A 24 -12.78 -2.38 8.44
N TYR A 25 -11.76 -3.21 8.18
CA TYR A 25 -11.86 -4.67 8.28
C TYR A 25 -11.33 -5.23 9.61
N ASP A 26 -11.00 -4.36 10.57
CA ASP A 26 -10.34 -4.70 11.85
C ASP A 26 -9.12 -5.62 11.65
N PHE A 27 -8.41 -5.39 10.55
CA PHE A 27 -7.32 -6.21 10.06
C PHE A 27 -6.02 -5.45 10.24
N ASP A 28 -5.47 -5.45 11.46
CA ASP A 28 -4.27 -4.70 11.81
C ASP A 28 -3.17 -5.67 12.25
N TYR A 29 -2.40 -6.17 11.29
CA TYR A 29 -1.34 -7.14 11.58
C TYR A 29 -0.18 -6.48 12.34
N ASN A 30 0.13 -7.02 13.51
CA ASN A 30 1.17 -6.53 14.40
C ASN A 30 2.22 -7.62 14.62
N LEU A 31 3.36 -7.49 13.93
CA LEU A 31 4.48 -8.46 13.96
C LEU A 31 4.88 -8.91 15.38
N PHE A 32 4.85 -8.00 16.35
CA PHE A 32 5.26 -8.25 17.74
C PHE A 32 4.13 -8.73 18.65
N ARG A 33 2.86 -8.52 18.27
CA ARG A 33 1.69 -8.88 19.08
C ARG A 33 1.08 -10.20 18.62
N ASP A 34 1.09 -10.46 17.33
CA ASP A 34 0.39 -11.58 16.70
C ASP A 34 1.25 -12.83 16.54
N GLY A 35 2.48 -12.82 17.08
CA GLY A 35 3.35 -13.99 17.10
C GLY A 35 3.64 -14.55 15.71
N PHE A 36 4.24 -13.73 14.83
CA PHE A 36 4.65 -14.11 13.47
C PHE A 36 3.65 -15.02 12.71
N ASP A 37 2.38 -14.62 12.67
CA ASP A 37 1.40 -15.28 11.81
C ASP A 37 1.69 -14.96 10.33
N LEU A 38 2.28 -15.93 9.63
CA LEU A 38 2.64 -15.80 8.21
C LEU A 38 1.43 -15.57 7.31
N ILE A 39 0.27 -16.15 7.64
CA ILE A 39 -0.94 -16.02 6.82
C ILE A 39 -1.49 -14.60 6.93
N MET A 40 -1.53 -14.04 8.14
CA MET A 40 -1.91 -12.65 8.34
C MET A 40 -0.94 -11.70 7.65
N LEU A 41 0.37 -11.93 7.77
CA LEU A 41 1.37 -11.14 7.06
C LEU A 41 1.16 -11.15 5.53
N LEU A 42 0.90 -12.32 4.95
CA LEU A 42 0.67 -12.45 3.51
C LEU A 42 -0.62 -11.76 3.05
N LYS A 43 -1.67 -11.79 3.89
CA LYS A 43 -2.91 -11.05 3.61
C LYS A 43 -2.69 -9.55 3.64
N ASP A 44 -1.94 -9.04 4.62
CA ASP A 44 -1.60 -7.62 4.74
C ASP A 44 -0.75 -7.15 3.55
N LEU A 45 0.30 -7.90 3.22
CA LEU A 45 1.11 -7.64 2.02
C LEU A 45 0.30 -7.72 0.72
N GLY A 46 -0.62 -8.70 0.63
CA GLY A 46 -1.52 -8.85 -0.50
C GLY A 46 -2.43 -7.63 -0.67
N LEU A 47 -3.03 -7.17 0.43
CA LEU A 47 -3.87 -5.96 0.44
C LEU A 47 -3.06 -4.73 0.02
N PHE A 48 -1.88 -4.55 0.58
CA PHE A 48 -0.97 -3.47 0.21
C PHE A 48 -0.65 -3.48 -1.29
N LEU A 49 -0.34 -4.63 -1.87
CA LEU A 49 -0.05 -4.76 -3.30
C LEU A 49 -1.28 -4.47 -4.18
N VAL A 50 -2.45 -4.96 -3.78
CA VAL A 50 -3.72 -4.70 -4.48
C VAL A 50 -4.04 -3.21 -4.53
N ILE A 51 -3.67 -2.44 -3.51
CA ILE A 51 -3.84 -0.98 -3.47
C ILE A 51 -2.73 -0.27 -4.24
N PHE A 52 -1.48 -0.66 -4.02
CA PHE A 52 -0.30 -0.02 -4.60
C PHE A 52 -0.27 -0.12 -6.12
N VAL A 53 -0.54 -1.31 -6.69
CA VAL A 53 -0.39 -1.55 -8.14
C VAL A 53 -1.30 -0.64 -8.98
N PRO A 54 -2.62 -0.52 -8.71
CA PRO A 54 -3.48 0.42 -9.41
C PRO A 54 -3.01 1.86 -9.31
N ILE A 55 -2.63 2.32 -8.11
CA ILE A 55 -2.15 3.69 -7.89
C ILE A 55 -0.89 3.92 -8.73
N TYR A 56 0.07 3.01 -8.66
CA TYR A 56 1.30 3.09 -9.43
C TYR A 56 1.02 3.16 -10.93
N ILE A 57 0.15 2.30 -11.47
CA ILE A 57 -0.20 2.29 -12.91
C ILE A 57 -0.84 3.61 -13.32
N ILE A 58 -1.82 4.10 -12.57
CA ILE A 58 -2.53 5.36 -12.85
C ILE A 58 -1.55 6.53 -12.80
N THR A 59 -0.79 6.65 -11.72
CA THR A 59 0.16 7.75 -11.52
C THR A 59 1.26 7.72 -12.57
N ARG A 60 1.78 6.54 -12.92
CA ARG A 60 2.77 6.38 -13.99
C ARG A 60 2.19 6.85 -15.33
N LYS A 61 0.97 6.44 -15.68
CA LYS A 61 0.29 6.85 -16.93
C LYS A 61 0.02 8.35 -17.00
N LEU A 62 -0.30 9.00 -15.87
CA LEU A 62 -0.55 10.44 -15.81
C LEU A 62 0.74 11.28 -15.95
N PHE A 63 1.83 10.84 -15.34
CA PHE A 63 3.07 11.64 -15.26
C PHE A 63 4.11 11.32 -16.32
N LEU A 64 4.17 10.07 -16.76
CA LEU A 64 4.95 9.65 -17.92
C LEU A 64 3.96 9.56 -19.07
N LYS A 65 3.76 10.67 -19.80
CA LYS A 65 3.01 10.72 -21.07
C LYS A 65 3.71 9.86 -22.15
N LYS A 66 3.73 8.55 -21.96
CA LYS A 66 4.11 7.54 -22.95
C LYS A 66 2.97 6.57 -23.12
#